data_AF-A0A453FCE4-F1
#
_entry.id   AF-A0A453FCE4-F1
#
_cell.length_a   1.000
_cell.length_b   1.000
_cell.length_c   1.000
_cell.angle_alpha   90.00
_cell.angle_beta   90.00
_cell.angle_gamma   90.00
#
_symmetry.space_group_name_H-M   'P 1'
#
loop_
_entity.id
_entity.type
_entity.pdbx_description
1 polymer ?
#
loop_
_entity_poly.entity_id
_entity_poly.type
_entity_poly.pdbx_seq_one_letter_code
_entity_poly.pdbx_strand_id
1 'polypeptide(L)'
;MVLEDLKEEHPDAISVIRLNGMLHSDDNCATKEIARQLCLEHQLSFSKMASSDDNTEFMIDMLRECGLAHKTVIFVLEEFDLFAQGKQRLLYSLLDAMQSLTSQAVVIGLSCRLDADQLLEKRVRSRFSHRKLLFVPSSLDDIQRLMEHLLMLDKDSSLPTNYVTEYNSRLTSIFSNKKFKGVLDSLTDTDATTSNILRFLFRVVSYMDMESGFLSMECFTDALSSMQRQPKMDSLQDLSILELYILVCMNRLEDKEQKSYNFNTIMKEYKSIQDAYKTSDKYATTVCFRAFEHLLDRELITFADTKGRNVALEYRPVKLLISSRELAQSLKLNTTCPV
;
A
#
# COMPACT_ATOMS: atom_id res chain seq x y z
N MET A 1 -22.29 -0.34 -5.45
CA MET A 1 -23.47 0.05 -4.66
C MET A 1 -24.02 1.37 -5.18
N VAL A 2 -23.80 2.58 -4.64
CA VAL A 2 -24.60 3.77 -5.08
C VAL A 2 -24.70 4.02 -6.59
N LEU A 3 -23.58 3.97 -7.35
CA LEU A 3 -23.63 4.16 -8.81
C LEU A 3 -24.25 2.97 -9.56
N GLU A 4 -24.17 1.77 -8.99
CA GLU A 4 -24.80 0.57 -9.56
C GLU A 4 -26.31 0.60 -9.27
N ASP A 5 -26.70 0.92 -8.04
CA ASP A 5 -28.09 1.05 -7.62
C ASP A 5 -28.80 2.14 -8.46
N LEU A 6 -28.15 3.30 -8.67
CA LEU A 6 -28.67 4.35 -9.55
C LEU A 6 -28.77 3.93 -11.01
N LYS A 7 -27.86 3.07 -11.48
CA LYS A 7 -27.90 2.54 -12.85
C LYS A 7 -29.01 1.51 -13.02
N GLU A 8 -29.33 0.76 -11.96
CA GLU A 8 -30.49 -0.15 -11.94
C GLU A 8 -31.82 0.62 -11.90
N GLU A 9 -31.91 1.69 -11.11
CA GLU A 9 -33.12 2.51 -11.02
C GLU A 9 -33.37 3.35 -12.29
N HIS A 10 -32.29 3.85 -12.91
CA HIS A 10 -32.35 4.79 -14.04
C HIS A 10 -31.36 4.43 -15.17
N PRO A 11 -31.56 3.29 -15.87
CA PRO A 11 -30.60 2.77 -16.85
C PRO A 11 -30.43 3.66 -18.09
N ASP A 12 -31.51 4.32 -18.54
CA ASP A 12 -31.50 5.12 -19.76
C ASP A 12 -31.11 6.59 -19.54
N ALA A 13 -31.09 7.02 -18.27
CA ALA A 13 -30.88 8.41 -17.88
C ALA A 13 -29.49 8.68 -17.31
N ILE A 14 -28.74 7.65 -16.89
CA ILE A 14 -27.43 7.82 -16.25
C ILE A 14 -26.35 7.05 -17.01
N SER A 15 -25.33 7.79 -17.45
CA SER A 15 -24.12 7.29 -18.11
C SER A 15 -22.94 7.45 -17.15
N VAL A 16 -22.13 6.41 -16.93
CA VAL A 16 -21.02 6.43 -15.96
C VAL A 16 -19.71 6.16 -16.66
N ILE A 17 -18.82 7.15 -16.61
CA ILE A 17 -17.51 7.11 -17.24
C ILE A 17 -16.44 7.07 -16.15
N ARG A 18 -15.58 6.06 -16.18
CA ARG A 18 -14.52 5.87 -15.19
C ARG A 18 -13.16 6.01 -15.84
N LEU A 19 -12.32 6.88 -15.27
CA LEU A 19 -10.93 7.07 -15.67
C LEU A 19 -10.04 6.89 -14.46
N ASN A 20 -8.95 6.16 -14.65
CA ASN A 20 -7.91 5.99 -13.66
C ASN A 20 -6.64 6.73 -14.09
N GLY A 21 -6.09 7.58 -13.23
CA GLY A 21 -4.94 8.43 -13.55
C GLY A 21 -3.64 7.67 -13.79
N MET A 22 -3.51 6.46 -13.21
CA MET A 22 -2.35 5.59 -13.45
C MET A 22 -2.41 4.94 -14.83
N LEU A 23 -3.60 4.63 -15.33
CA LEU A 23 -3.80 4.04 -16.65
C LEU A 23 -3.82 5.09 -17.77
N HIS A 24 -4.36 6.27 -17.47
CA HIS A 24 -4.62 7.33 -18.44
C HIS A 24 -3.79 8.58 -18.15
N SER A 25 -2.48 8.41 -17.93
CA SER A 25 -1.58 9.53 -17.62
C SER A 25 -1.39 10.52 -18.78
N ASP A 26 -1.68 10.10 -20.03
CA ASP A 26 -1.66 10.98 -21.20
C ASP A 26 -3.08 11.48 -21.51
N ASP A 27 -3.21 12.81 -21.66
CA ASP A 27 -4.46 13.51 -22.00
C ASP A 27 -5.12 12.89 -23.25
N ASN A 28 -4.34 12.47 -24.24
CA ASN A 28 -4.86 11.87 -25.47
C ASN A 28 -5.50 10.49 -25.21
N CYS A 29 -4.84 9.68 -24.38
CA CYS A 29 -5.34 8.36 -24.00
C CYS A 29 -6.62 8.48 -23.16
N ALA A 30 -6.66 9.42 -22.22
CA ALA A 30 -7.83 9.69 -21.41
C ALA A 30 -9.03 10.15 -22.25
N THR A 31 -8.81 11.10 -23.18
CA THR A 31 -9.87 11.61 -24.07
C THR A 31 -10.42 10.50 -24.98
N LYS A 32 -9.53 9.67 -25.52
CA LYS A 32 -9.91 8.51 -26.34
C LYS A 32 -10.74 7.51 -25.54
N GLU A 33 -10.39 7.27 -24.29
CA GLU A 33 -11.13 6.35 -23.42
C GLU A 33 -12.52 6.89 -23.06
N ILE A 34 -12.64 8.21 -22.79
CA ILE A 34 -13.94 8.86 -22.60
C ILE A 34 -14.83 8.66 -23.83
N ALA A 35 -14.31 8.96 -25.02
CA ALA A 35 -15.05 8.78 -26.26
C ALA A 35 -15.46 7.32 -26.47
N ARG A 36 -14.58 6.36 -26.13
CA ARG A 36 -14.88 4.92 -26.20
C ARG A 36 -16.01 4.53 -25.24
N GLN A 37 -15.98 4.97 -23.99
CA GLN A 37 -17.01 4.66 -22.99
C GLN A 37 -18.36 5.30 -23.35
N LEU A 38 -18.36 6.57 -23.80
CA LEU A 38 -19.56 7.25 -24.30
C LEU A 38 -20.17 6.53 -25.50
N CYS A 39 -19.36 6.14 -26.50
CA CYS A 39 -19.87 5.41 -27.65
C CYS A 39 -20.49 4.06 -27.25
N LEU A 40 -19.88 3.35 -26.28
CA LEU A 40 -20.43 2.08 -25.81
C LEU A 40 -21.75 2.25 -25.07
N GLU A 41 -21.87 3.25 -24.19
CA GLU A 41 -23.10 3.50 -23.45
C GLU A 41 -24.23 3.99 -24.36
N HIS A 42 -23.92 4.73 -25.41
CA HIS A 42 -24.90 5.24 -26.38
C HIS A 42 -25.06 4.39 -27.65
N GLN A 43 -24.47 3.19 -27.70
CA GLN A 43 -24.50 2.26 -28.85
C GLN A 43 -24.02 2.89 -30.19
N LEU A 44 -23.08 3.81 -30.13
CA LEU A 44 -22.48 4.47 -31.28
C LEU A 44 -21.22 3.74 -31.78
N SER A 45 -20.90 3.89 -33.06
CA SER A 45 -19.68 3.32 -33.65
C SER A 45 -18.46 4.15 -33.23
N PHE A 46 -17.56 3.55 -32.46
CA PHE A 46 -16.31 4.18 -32.06
C PHE A 46 -15.24 4.09 -33.17
N SER A 47 -14.71 5.24 -33.61
CA SER A 47 -13.59 5.28 -34.56
C SER A 47 -12.24 5.31 -33.83
N LYS A 48 -11.45 4.23 -33.99
CA LYS A 48 -10.11 4.14 -33.38
C LYS A 48 -9.06 5.09 -33.99
N MET A 49 -9.36 5.67 -35.16
CA MET A 49 -8.46 6.54 -35.95
C MET A 49 -8.71 8.03 -35.72
N ALA A 50 -9.72 8.42 -34.92
CA ALA A 50 -10.02 9.81 -34.63
C ALA A 50 -8.86 10.51 -33.90
N SER A 51 -8.60 11.77 -34.25
CA SER A 51 -7.58 12.58 -33.57
C SER A 51 -8.03 12.96 -32.15
N SER A 52 -7.11 13.41 -31.30
CA SER A 52 -7.48 13.83 -29.94
C SER A 52 -8.46 15.01 -29.96
N ASP A 53 -8.30 15.93 -30.91
CA ASP A 53 -9.16 17.12 -31.02
C ASP A 53 -10.58 16.71 -31.45
N ASP A 54 -10.71 15.81 -32.43
CA ASP A 54 -12.02 15.25 -32.82
C ASP A 54 -12.70 14.53 -31.66
N ASN A 55 -11.94 13.79 -30.83
CA ASN A 55 -12.48 13.12 -29.65
C ASN A 55 -12.94 14.13 -28.58
N THR A 56 -12.26 15.27 -28.42
CA THR A 56 -12.72 16.32 -27.51
C THR A 56 -13.98 17.03 -28.01
N GLU A 57 -14.06 17.32 -29.31
CA GLU A 57 -15.25 17.93 -29.92
C GLU A 57 -16.46 16.98 -29.81
N PHE A 58 -16.26 15.70 -30.15
CA PHE A 58 -17.26 14.65 -29.97
C PHE A 58 -17.75 14.55 -28.52
N MET A 59 -16.84 14.60 -27.54
CA MET A 59 -17.21 14.59 -26.13
C MET A 59 -18.10 15.79 -25.76
N ILE A 60 -17.75 16.99 -26.23
CA ILE A 60 -18.51 18.21 -25.93
C ILE A 60 -19.90 18.15 -26.56
N ASP A 61 -20.01 17.68 -27.82
CA ASP A 61 -21.29 17.56 -28.50
C ASP A 61 -22.18 16.48 -27.87
N MET A 62 -21.60 15.33 -27.50
CA MET A 62 -22.31 14.29 -26.76
C MET A 62 -22.84 14.80 -25.42
N LEU A 63 -22.07 15.60 -24.68
CA LEU A 63 -22.53 16.20 -23.43
C LEU A 63 -23.68 17.19 -23.64
N ARG A 64 -23.66 17.94 -24.76
CA ARG A 64 -24.75 18.84 -25.13
C ARG A 64 -26.02 18.05 -25.48
N GLU A 65 -25.90 17.00 -26.28
CA GLU A 65 -27.03 16.13 -26.65
C GLU A 65 -27.63 15.41 -25.44
N CYS A 66 -26.79 14.86 -24.56
CA CYS A 66 -27.24 14.24 -23.31
C CYS A 66 -28.03 15.23 -22.45
N GLY A 67 -27.54 16.47 -22.36
CA GLY A 67 -28.23 17.54 -21.67
C GLY A 67 -29.63 17.86 -22.22
N LEU A 68 -29.79 17.90 -23.54
CA LEU A 68 -31.09 18.08 -24.19
C LEU A 68 -32.03 16.88 -23.99
N ALA A 69 -31.46 15.68 -23.93
CA ALA A 69 -32.19 14.43 -23.69
C ALA A 69 -32.48 14.16 -22.20
N HIS A 70 -32.15 15.10 -21.29
CA HIS A 70 -32.24 14.93 -19.84
C HIS A 70 -31.49 13.69 -19.32
N LYS A 71 -30.39 13.33 -19.97
CA LYS A 71 -29.46 12.28 -19.55
C LYS A 71 -28.30 12.90 -18.80
N THR A 72 -27.97 12.32 -17.65
CA THR A 72 -26.87 12.76 -16.80
C THR A 72 -25.63 11.90 -17.03
N VAL A 73 -24.49 12.55 -17.26
CA VAL A 73 -23.19 11.88 -17.40
C VAL A 73 -22.35 12.08 -16.13
N ILE A 74 -21.93 10.98 -15.51
CA ILE A 74 -21.11 10.99 -14.30
C ILE A 74 -19.69 10.55 -14.66
N PHE A 75 -18.73 11.47 -14.52
CA PHE A 75 -17.31 11.20 -14.65
C PHE A 75 -16.70 10.89 -13.29
N VAL A 76 -16.08 9.72 -13.15
CA VAL A 76 -15.30 9.32 -11.99
C VAL A 76 -13.83 9.32 -12.38
N LEU A 77 -13.05 10.23 -11.78
CA LEU A 77 -11.62 10.40 -11.99
C LEU A 77 -10.87 9.87 -10.76
N GLU A 78 -10.35 8.64 -10.85
CA GLU A 78 -9.45 8.06 -9.85
C GLU A 78 -8.03 8.62 -10.00
N GLU A 79 -7.31 8.76 -8.88
CA GLU A 79 -6.00 9.42 -8.83
C GLU A 79 -5.99 10.81 -9.50
N PHE A 80 -6.94 11.66 -9.10
CA PHE A 80 -7.18 12.98 -9.69
C PHE A 80 -5.92 13.87 -9.76
N ASP A 81 -5.02 13.75 -8.79
CA ASP A 81 -3.77 14.50 -8.73
C ASP A 81 -2.83 14.20 -9.91
N LEU A 82 -2.93 13.04 -10.56
CA LEU A 82 -2.18 12.72 -11.76
C LEU A 82 -2.69 13.48 -12.98
N PHE A 83 -4.01 13.65 -13.12
CA PHE A 83 -4.61 14.48 -14.18
C PHE A 83 -4.31 15.98 -13.99
N ALA A 84 -3.98 16.40 -12.77
CA ALA A 84 -3.56 17.76 -12.47
C ALA A 84 -2.08 18.02 -12.81
N GLN A 85 -1.32 17.04 -13.33
CA GLN A 85 0.07 17.25 -13.74
C GLN A 85 0.15 17.76 -15.19
N GLY A 86 1.14 18.62 -15.47
CA GLY A 86 1.37 19.11 -16.84
C GLY A 86 0.36 20.15 -17.31
N LYS A 87 -0.13 20.00 -18.55
CA LYS A 87 -0.95 21.02 -19.26
C LYS A 87 -2.45 20.96 -18.98
N GLN A 88 -2.91 19.97 -18.21
CA GLN A 88 -4.30 19.84 -17.75
C GLN A 88 -5.36 20.04 -18.85
N ARG A 89 -5.11 19.54 -20.08
CA ARG A 89 -6.01 19.82 -21.21
C ARG A 89 -7.35 19.13 -21.02
N LEU A 90 -7.32 17.87 -20.58
CA LEU A 90 -8.51 17.09 -20.29
C LEU A 90 -9.41 17.79 -19.26
N LEU A 91 -8.83 18.15 -18.11
CA LEU A 91 -9.57 18.81 -17.03
C LEU A 91 -10.13 20.16 -17.46
N TYR A 92 -9.37 20.93 -18.24
CA TYR A 92 -9.84 22.19 -18.79
C TYR A 92 -11.04 21.97 -19.71
N SER A 93 -10.91 21.11 -20.73
CA SER A 93 -11.99 20.87 -21.71
C SER A 93 -13.25 20.33 -21.06
N LEU A 94 -13.10 19.38 -20.12
CA LEU A 94 -14.23 18.76 -19.42
C LEU A 94 -14.95 19.77 -18.52
N LEU A 95 -14.23 20.51 -17.67
CA LEU A 95 -14.85 21.49 -16.77
C LEU A 95 -15.41 22.71 -17.52
N ASP A 96 -14.81 23.11 -18.64
CA ASP A 96 -15.33 24.18 -19.50
C ASP A 96 -16.64 23.75 -20.17
N ALA A 97 -16.71 22.50 -20.67
CA ALA A 97 -17.94 21.94 -21.24
C ALA A 97 -19.09 21.92 -20.22
N MET A 98 -18.80 21.61 -18.96
CA MET A 98 -19.78 21.59 -17.87
C MET A 98 -20.32 22.96 -17.47
N GLN A 99 -19.59 24.05 -17.74
CA GLN A 99 -20.09 25.40 -17.46
C GLN A 99 -21.21 25.83 -18.42
N SER A 100 -21.39 25.10 -19.52
CA SER A 100 -22.50 25.34 -20.43
C SER A 100 -23.83 24.96 -19.76
N LEU A 101 -24.79 25.89 -19.78
CA LEU A 101 -26.11 25.78 -19.13
C LEU A 101 -26.95 24.58 -19.61
N THR A 102 -26.56 23.95 -20.72
CA THR A 102 -27.27 22.81 -21.30
C THR A 102 -26.77 21.47 -20.79
N SER A 103 -25.63 21.39 -20.11
CA SER A 103 -25.02 20.10 -19.73
C SER A 103 -25.51 19.59 -18.36
N GLN A 104 -26.00 18.36 -18.30
CA GLN A 104 -26.25 17.62 -17.05
C GLN A 104 -25.09 16.66 -16.81
N ALA A 105 -23.98 17.15 -16.26
CA ALA A 105 -22.82 16.32 -15.98
C ALA A 105 -22.31 16.52 -14.56
N VAL A 106 -21.69 15.48 -13.99
CA VAL A 106 -21.07 15.50 -12.66
C VAL A 106 -19.66 14.94 -12.77
N VAL A 107 -18.71 15.59 -12.10
CA VAL A 107 -17.33 15.10 -11.99
C VAL A 107 -17.02 14.80 -10.54
N ILE A 108 -16.57 13.56 -10.30
CA ILE A 108 -16.13 13.06 -9.01
C ILE A 108 -14.63 12.77 -9.13
N GLY A 109 -13.81 13.65 -8.55
CA GLY A 109 -12.37 13.43 -8.44
C GLY A 109 -12.02 12.75 -7.12
N LEU A 110 -11.29 11.64 -7.19
CA LEU A 110 -10.79 10.89 -6.04
C LEU A 110 -9.27 11.04 -5.99
N SER A 111 -8.74 11.51 -4.86
CA SER A 111 -7.30 11.57 -4.62
C SER A 111 -7.01 11.40 -3.13
N CYS A 112 -5.87 10.78 -2.82
CA CYS A 112 -5.33 10.74 -1.46
C CYS A 112 -4.63 12.04 -1.05
N ARG A 113 -4.35 12.93 -2.01
CA ARG A 113 -3.61 14.17 -1.79
C ARG A 113 -4.52 15.30 -1.31
N LEU A 114 -4.20 15.89 -0.15
CA LEU A 114 -5.02 16.94 0.45
C LEU A 114 -4.94 18.29 -0.30
N ASP A 115 -3.83 18.57 -0.98
CA ASP A 115 -3.58 19.79 -1.73
C ASP A 115 -3.79 19.61 -3.25
N ALA A 116 -4.56 18.59 -3.66
CA ALA A 116 -4.82 18.31 -5.08
C ALA A 116 -5.45 19.51 -5.83
N ASP A 117 -6.22 20.35 -5.13
CA ASP A 117 -6.83 21.58 -5.67
C ASP A 117 -5.79 22.67 -5.98
N GLN A 118 -4.64 22.66 -5.30
CA GLN A 118 -3.56 23.62 -5.52
C GLN A 118 -2.74 23.29 -6.78
N LEU A 119 -2.78 22.04 -7.23
CA LEU A 119 -2.14 21.62 -8.47
C LEU A 119 -2.85 22.19 -9.70
N LEU A 120 -4.14 22.53 -9.58
CA LEU A 120 -4.93 23.07 -10.68
C LEU A 120 -4.43 24.44 -11.13
N GLU A 121 -4.20 24.60 -12.44
CA GLU A 121 -3.89 25.88 -13.05
C GLU A 121 -5.04 26.87 -12.81
N LYS A 122 -4.73 28.18 -12.76
CA LYS A 122 -5.72 29.25 -12.51
C LYS A 122 -6.98 29.13 -13.39
N ARG A 123 -6.81 28.76 -14.67
CA ARG A 123 -7.92 28.62 -15.63
C ARG A 123 -8.84 27.42 -15.36
N VAL A 124 -8.30 26.33 -14.81
CA VAL A 124 -9.06 25.11 -14.43
C VAL A 124 -9.68 25.31 -13.06
N ARG A 125 -8.90 25.84 -12.12
CA ARG A 125 -9.34 26.16 -10.76
C ARG A 125 -10.51 27.14 -10.75
N SER A 126 -10.52 28.15 -11.62
CA SER A 126 -11.65 29.08 -11.76
C SER A 126 -12.95 28.42 -12.20
N ARG A 127 -12.89 27.23 -12.81
CA ARG A 127 -14.06 26.47 -13.29
C ARG A 127 -14.49 25.38 -12.31
N PHE A 128 -13.67 25.09 -11.32
CA PHE A 128 -13.95 24.11 -10.30
C PHE A 128 -14.94 24.67 -9.27
N SER A 129 -15.91 23.86 -8.83
CA SER A 129 -16.94 24.27 -7.88
C SER A 129 -16.44 24.47 -6.44
N HIS A 130 -15.15 24.25 -6.20
CA HIS A 130 -14.48 24.32 -4.89
C HIS A 130 -15.12 23.46 -3.79
N ARG A 131 -15.94 22.48 -4.18
CA ARG A 131 -16.52 21.51 -3.25
C ARG A 131 -15.55 20.36 -3.04
N LYS A 132 -15.11 20.19 -1.80
CA LYS A 132 -14.21 19.11 -1.39
C LYS A 132 -14.84 18.35 -0.24
N LEU A 133 -15.01 17.04 -0.43
CA LEU A 133 -15.39 16.13 0.65
C LEU A 133 -14.12 15.53 1.22
N LEU A 134 -13.93 15.68 2.53
CA LEU A 134 -12.79 15.13 3.26
C LEU A 134 -13.25 13.88 3.99
N PHE A 135 -12.60 12.76 3.73
CA PHE A 135 -12.78 11.54 4.50
C PHE A 135 -11.84 11.59 5.70
N VAL A 136 -12.43 11.58 6.90
CA VAL A 136 -11.69 11.56 8.16
C VAL A 136 -11.46 10.09 8.55
N PRO A 137 -10.29 9.74 9.12
CA PRO A 137 -10.09 8.42 9.70
C PRO A 137 -11.18 8.06 10.70
N SER A 138 -11.62 6.81 10.68
CA SER A 138 -12.66 6.31 11.59
C SER A 138 -12.15 6.30 13.03
N SER A 139 -13.06 6.52 13.99
CA SER A 139 -12.74 6.36 15.41
C SER A 139 -12.52 4.88 15.77
N LEU A 140 -11.86 4.61 16.90
CA LEU A 140 -11.71 3.22 17.39
C LEU A 140 -13.05 2.53 17.59
N ASP A 141 -14.07 3.27 18.06
CA ASP A 141 -15.41 2.74 18.25
C ASP A 141 -16.05 2.36 16.90
N ASP A 142 -15.85 3.17 15.86
CA ASP A 142 -16.37 2.86 14.52
C ASP A 142 -15.63 1.69 13.87
N ILE A 143 -14.32 1.56 14.11
CA ILE A 143 -13.54 0.41 13.68
C ILE A 143 -14.04 -0.86 14.37
N GLN A 144 -14.27 -0.82 15.68
CA GLN A 144 -14.82 -1.94 16.42
C GLN A 144 -16.20 -2.33 15.88
N ARG A 145 -17.09 -1.36 15.64
CA ARG A 145 -18.40 -1.60 15.02
C ARG A 145 -18.29 -2.23 13.64
N LEU A 146 -17.33 -1.79 12.83
CA LEU A 146 -17.07 -2.38 11.53
C LEU A 146 -16.60 -3.84 11.65
N MET A 147 -15.69 -4.13 12.57
CA MET A 147 -15.22 -5.51 12.83
C MET A 147 -16.35 -6.40 13.33
N GLU A 148 -17.18 -5.90 14.24
CA GLU A 148 -18.38 -6.59 14.72
C GLU A 148 -19.32 -6.91 13.55
N HIS A 149 -19.63 -5.92 12.71
CA HIS A 149 -20.50 -6.11 11.56
C HIS A 149 -19.94 -7.12 10.54
N LEU A 150 -18.63 -7.12 10.31
CA LEU A 150 -17.98 -8.02 9.35
C LEU A 150 -17.82 -9.45 9.86
N LEU A 151 -17.62 -9.64 11.17
CA LEU A 151 -17.43 -10.97 11.77
C LEU A 151 -18.72 -11.60 12.24
N MET A 152 -19.75 -10.83 12.60
CA MET A 152 -21.02 -11.39 13.07
C MET A 152 -21.76 -12.10 11.94
N LEU A 153 -22.32 -13.26 12.28
CA LEU A 153 -23.15 -14.03 11.36
C LEU A 153 -24.59 -13.52 11.40
N ASP A 154 -25.19 -13.39 10.22
CA ASP A 154 -26.59 -13.00 10.11
C ASP A 154 -27.52 -14.11 10.60
N LYS A 155 -28.63 -13.71 11.21
CA LYS A 155 -29.65 -14.63 11.76
C LYS A 155 -30.44 -15.33 10.66
N ASP A 156 -30.52 -14.71 9.48
CA ASP A 156 -31.19 -15.27 8.30
C ASP A 156 -30.26 -16.14 7.44
N SER A 157 -29.06 -16.44 7.94
CA SER A 157 -28.12 -17.33 7.26
C SER A 157 -28.64 -18.78 7.20
N SER A 158 -28.15 -19.55 6.23
CA SER A 158 -28.43 -20.99 6.09
C SER A 158 -27.85 -21.86 7.21
N LEU A 159 -27.21 -21.24 8.21
CA LEU A 159 -26.52 -21.91 9.30
C LEU A 159 -27.49 -22.21 10.45
N PRO A 160 -27.18 -23.23 11.29
CA PRO A 160 -28.01 -23.52 12.46
C PRO A 160 -28.10 -22.32 13.40
N THR A 161 -29.32 -21.92 13.76
CA THR A 161 -29.59 -20.75 14.62
C THR A 161 -28.85 -20.82 15.97
N ASN A 162 -28.77 -22.01 16.56
CA ASN A 162 -28.02 -22.24 17.81
C ASN A 162 -26.54 -21.89 17.66
N TYR A 163 -25.91 -22.32 16.56
CA TYR A 163 -24.51 -22.03 16.27
C TYR A 163 -24.29 -20.52 16.05
N VAL A 164 -25.16 -19.87 15.29
CA VAL A 164 -25.10 -18.41 15.06
C VAL A 164 -25.18 -17.65 16.38
N THR A 165 -26.10 -18.02 17.27
CA THR A 165 -26.23 -17.37 18.58
C THR A 165 -25.01 -17.59 19.48
N GLU A 166 -24.45 -18.80 19.48
CA GLU A 166 -23.27 -19.12 20.28
C GLU A 166 -22.02 -18.40 19.75
N TYR A 167 -21.82 -18.42 18.44
CA TYR A 167 -20.70 -17.76 17.77
C TYR A 167 -20.72 -16.26 18.00
N ASN A 168 -21.87 -15.61 17.78
CA ASN A 168 -22.01 -14.16 18.01
C ASN A 168 -21.83 -13.81 19.50
N SER A 169 -22.31 -14.64 20.43
CA SER A 169 -22.11 -14.43 21.87
C SER A 169 -20.63 -14.50 22.27
N ARG A 170 -19.88 -15.48 21.74
CA ARG A 170 -18.44 -15.60 21.95
C ARG A 170 -17.68 -14.39 21.40
N LEU A 171 -18.03 -13.93 20.21
CA LEU A 171 -17.44 -12.71 19.62
C LEU A 171 -17.68 -11.47 20.49
N THR A 172 -18.89 -11.24 20.97
CA THR A 172 -19.16 -10.11 21.88
C THR A 172 -18.34 -10.18 23.16
N SER A 173 -18.14 -11.39 23.71
CA SER A 173 -17.26 -11.59 24.86
C SER A 173 -15.79 -11.28 24.55
N ILE A 174 -15.33 -11.59 23.33
CA ILE A 174 -13.97 -11.29 22.84
C ILE A 174 -13.77 -9.78 22.72
N PHE A 175 -14.70 -9.08 22.05
CA PHE A 175 -14.62 -7.63 21.87
C PHE A 175 -14.65 -6.85 23.20
N SER A 176 -15.32 -7.40 24.22
CA SER A 176 -15.36 -6.83 25.57
C SER A 176 -14.05 -7.03 26.36
N ASN A 177 -13.15 -7.90 25.89
CA ASN A 177 -11.93 -8.26 26.61
C ASN A 177 -10.86 -7.13 26.51
N LYS A 178 -10.20 -6.83 27.64
CA LYS A 178 -9.08 -5.87 27.67
C LYS A 178 -7.92 -6.27 26.76
N LYS A 179 -7.67 -7.58 26.59
CA LYS A 179 -6.63 -8.08 25.68
C LYS A 179 -6.94 -7.73 24.22
N PHE A 180 -8.21 -7.84 23.82
CA PHE A 180 -8.64 -7.47 22.48
C PHE A 180 -8.45 -5.97 22.23
N LYS A 181 -8.80 -5.11 23.20
CA LYS A 181 -8.55 -3.66 23.11
C LYS A 181 -7.08 -3.34 22.87
N GLY A 182 -6.16 -4.01 23.59
CA GLY A 182 -4.73 -3.84 23.34
C GLY A 182 -4.27 -4.30 21.95
N VAL A 183 -4.89 -5.35 21.39
CA VAL A 183 -4.66 -5.77 19.99
C VAL A 183 -5.16 -4.72 19.01
N LEU A 184 -6.35 -4.17 19.24
CA LEU A 184 -6.95 -3.14 18.41
C LEU A 184 -6.13 -1.84 18.45
N ASP A 185 -5.73 -1.39 19.64
CA ASP A 185 -4.88 -0.21 19.84
C ASP A 185 -3.57 -0.36 19.04
N SER A 186 -2.89 -1.51 19.19
CA SER A 186 -1.64 -1.79 18.47
C SER A 186 -1.80 -1.84 16.95
N LEU A 187 -2.93 -2.37 16.47
CA LEU A 187 -3.26 -2.39 15.04
C LEU A 187 -3.44 -0.96 14.52
N THR A 188 -4.21 -0.13 15.24
CA THR A 188 -4.55 1.24 14.82
C THR A 188 -3.40 2.23 14.99
N ASP A 189 -2.53 2.03 15.97
CA ASP A 189 -1.29 2.79 16.14
C ASP A 189 -0.34 2.60 14.94
N THR A 190 -0.41 1.42 14.31
CA THR A 190 0.39 1.11 13.11
C THR A 190 -0.28 1.64 11.86
N ASP A 191 -1.54 1.24 11.61
CA ASP A 191 -2.31 1.63 10.43
C ASP A 191 -3.81 1.44 10.70
N ALA A 192 -4.54 2.55 10.85
CA ALA A 192 -5.98 2.58 11.10
C ALA A 192 -6.84 2.52 9.81
N THR A 193 -6.27 2.18 8.66
CA THR A 193 -7.04 2.06 7.42
C THR A 193 -7.96 0.84 7.42
N THR A 194 -9.14 0.99 6.81
CA THR A 194 -10.11 -0.10 6.61
C THR A 194 -9.51 -1.29 5.86
N SER A 195 -8.60 -1.05 4.92
CA SER A 195 -7.90 -2.10 4.18
C SER A 195 -7.03 -2.96 5.10
N ASN A 196 -6.29 -2.33 6.01
CA ASN A 196 -5.47 -3.04 6.99
C ASN A 196 -6.35 -3.88 7.94
N ILE A 197 -7.46 -3.31 8.40
CA ILE A 197 -8.45 -4.02 9.24
C ILE A 197 -9.02 -5.24 8.51
N LEU A 198 -9.40 -5.12 7.23
CA LEU A 198 -9.89 -6.25 6.43
C LEU A 198 -8.84 -7.35 6.27
N ARG A 199 -7.57 -6.98 6.01
CA ARG A 199 -6.45 -7.93 5.95
C ARG A 199 -6.24 -8.64 7.29
N PHE A 200 -6.34 -7.90 8.39
CA PHE A 200 -6.27 -8.46 9.73
C PHE A 200 -7.39 -9.46 9.99
N LEU A 201 -8.65 -9.07 9.74
CA LEU A 201 -9.81 -9.96 9.91
C LEU A 201 -9.71 -11.22 9.05
N PHE A 202 -9.25 -11.08 7.81
CA PHE A 202 -9.00 -12.23 6.94
C PHE A 202 -7.96 -13.20 7.55
N ARG A 203 -6.89 -12.66 8.15
CA ARG A 203 -5.88 -13.47 8.85
C ARG A 203 -6.44 -14.14 10.10
N VAL A 204 -7.26 -13.44 10.87
CA VAL A 204 -7.94 -13.98 12.06
C VAL A 204 -8.79 -15.19 11.69
N VAL A 205 -9.62 -15.06 10.64
CA VAL A 205 -10.47 -16.17 10.16
C VAL A 205 -9.62 -17.33 9.64
N SER A 206 -8.47 -17.05 9.03
CA SER A 206 -7.54 -18.09 8.56
C SER A 206 -6.91 -18.92 9.70
N TYR A 207 -6.85 -18.37 10.91
CA TYR A 207 -6.37 -19.08 12.11
C TYR A 207 -7.50 -19.71 12.92
N MET A 208 -8.75 -19.64 12.44
CA MET A 208 -9.86 -20.32 13.09
C MET A 208 -9.61 -21.82 13.06
N ASP A 209 -9.76 -22.45 14.22
CA ASP A 209 -9.70 -23.90 14.30
C ASP A 209 -10.90 -24.52 13.58
N MET A 210 -10.62 -25.39 12.62
CA MET A 210 -11.62 -26.03 11.77
C MET A 210 -12.42 -27.10 12.52
N GLU A 211 -11.88 -27.65 13.61
CA GLU A 211 -12.59 -28.66 14.41
C GLU A 211 -13.65 -28.03 15.30
N SER A 212 -13.31 -26.94 16.00
CA SER A 212 -14.26 -26.20 16.82
C SER A 212 -15.17 -25.28 16.00
N GLY A 213 -14.67 -24.71 14.89
CA GLY A 213 -15.42 -23.75 14.08
C GLY A 213 -15.72 -22.45 14.81
N PHE A 214 -14.94 -22.06 15.82
CA PHE A 214 -15.13 -20.83 16.59
C PHE A 214 -13.85 -19.99 16.63
N LEU A 215 -14.01 -18.68 16.58
CA LEU A 215 -12.90 -17.75 16.80
C LEU A 215 -12.53 -17.70 18.29
N SER A 216 -11.24 -17.76 18.58
CA SER A 216 -10.68 -17.61 19.91
C SER A 216 -9.87 -16.31 20.02
N MET A 217 -9.56 -15.89 21.24
CA MET A 217 -8.66 -14.74 21.47
C MET A 217 -7.25 -14.97 20.88
N GLU A 218 -6.80 -16.22 20.81
CA GLU A 218 -5.48 -16.59 20.30
C GLU A 218 -5.37 -16.33 18.79
N CYS A 219 -6.45 -16.57 18.03
CA CYS A 219 -6.50 -16.22 16.61
C CYS A 219 -6.21 -14.74 16.35
N PHE A 220 -6.67 -13.84 17.23
CA PHE A 220 -6.41 -12.40 17.13
C PHE A 220 -4.97 -12.03 17.47
N THR A 221 -4.39 -12.65 18.51
CA THR A 221 -2.99 -12.39 18.87
C THR A 221 -2.02 -12.94 17.83
N ASP A 222 -2.33 -14.11 17.25
CA ASP A 222 -1.52 -14.74 16.22
C ASP A 222 -1.63 -14.04 14.86
N ALA A 223 -2.81 -13.47 14.56
CA ALA A 223 -2.99 -12.57 13.44
C ALA A 223 -2.14 -11.31 13.59
N LEU A 224 -2.16 -10.68 14.76
CA LEU A 224 -1.39 -9.46 15.02
C LEU A 224 0.13 -9.73 14.92
N SER A 225 0.61 -10.79 15.57
CA SER A 225 2.04 -11.15 15.55
C SER A 225 2.51 -11.50 14.14
N SER A 226 1.68 -12.17 13.34
CA SER A 226 1.99 -12.47 11.94
C SER A 226 2.06 -11.21 11.07
N MET A 227 1.23 -10.19 11.34
CA MET A 227 1.22 -8.94 10.58
C MET A 227 2.35 -7.99 10.98
N GLN A 228 2.76 -8.01 12.24
CA GLN A 228 3.86 -7.19 12.78
C GLN A 228 5.23 -7.86 12.65
N ARG A 229 5.38 -8.83 11.74
CA ARG A 229 6.68 -9.45 11.48
C ARG A 229 7.68 -8.42 10.98
N GLN A 230 8.92 -8.55 11.45
CA GLN A 230 10.03 -7.68 11.08
C GLN A 230 10.97 -8.48 10.17
N PRO A 231 10.88 -8.34 8.83
CA PRO A 231 11.63 -9.18 7.88
C PRO A 231 13.14 -9.16 8.08
N LYS A 232 13.68 -8.01 8.52
CA LYS A 232 15.10 -7.86 8.85
C LYS A 232 15.51 -8.66 10.08
N MET A 233 14.65 -8.72 11.10
CA MET A 233 14.90 -9.52 12.30
C MET A 233 14.80 -11.01 12.02
N ASP A 234 13.83 -11.43 11.20
CA ASP A 234 13.70 -12.82 10.77
C ASP A 234 14.95 -13.23 9.95
N SER A 235 15.38 -12.39 9.01
CA SER A 235 16.59 -12.63 8.21
C SER A 235 17.87 -12.73 9.04
N LEU A 236 17.93 -12.06 10.19
CA LEU A 236 19.05 -12.09 11.13
C LEU A 236 19.11 -13.39 11.95
N GLN A 237 17.97 -14.06 12.16
CA GLN A 237 17.92 -15.35 12.87
C GLN A 237 18.47 -16.48 12.00
N ASP A 238 18.22 -16.42 10.68
CA ASP A 238 18.65 -17.42 9.69
C ASP A 238 20.06 -17.19 9.13
N LEU A 239 20.93 -16.47 9.85
CA LEU A 239 22.32 -16.22 9.43
C LEU A 239 23.28 -17.29 9.93
N SER A 240 24.31 -17.54 9.14
CA SER A 240 25.45 -18.34 9.57
C SER A 240 26.31 -17.57 10.59
N ILE A 241 27.08 -18.32 11.39
CA ILE A 241 27.99 -17.76 12.39
C ILE A 241 28.99 -16.78 11.75
N LEU A 242 29.48 -17.08 10.54
CA LEU A 242 30.41 -16.19 9.82
C LEU A 242 29.76 -14.86 9.43
N GLU A 243 28.52 -14.88 8.95
CA GLU A 243 27.78 -13.66 8.60
C GLU A 243 27.52 -12.81 9.84
N LEU A 244 27.16 -13.43 10.96
CA LEU A 244 27.04 -12.75 12.25
C LEU A 244 28.37 -12.10 12.68
N TYR A 245 29.50 -12.79 12.53
CA TYR A 245 30.81 -12.21 12.81
C TYR A 245 31.09 -10.98 11.95
N ILE A 246 30.78 -11.02 10.65
CA ILE A 246 30.95 -9.88 9.74
C ILE A 246 30.08 -8.71 10.19
N LEU A 247 28.81 -8.95 10.54
CA LEU A 247 27.90 -7.90 11.04
C LEU A 247 28.37 -7.29 12.36
N VAL A 248 28.89 -8.10 13.29
CA VAL A 248 29.49 -7.61 14.55
C VAL A 248 30.73 -6.77 14.28
N CYS A 249 31.58 -7.17 13.32
CA CYS A 249 32.73 -6.36 12.92
C CYS A 249 32.28 -5.00 12.36
N MET A 250 31.25 -4.98 11.50
CA MET A 250 30.69 -3.75 10.96
C MET A 250 30.11 -2.84 12.05
N ASN A 251 29.34 -3.39 12.99
CA ASN A 251 28.80 -2.62 14.13
C ASN A 251 29.92 -2.01 14.98
N ARG A 252 31.00 -2.75 15.26
CA ARG A 252 32.16 -2.23 16.00
C ARG A 252 32.90 -1.13 15.25
N LEU A 253 32.96 -1.18 13.92
CA LEU A 253 33.54 -0.10 13.11
C LEU A 253 32.68 1.16 13.16
N GLU A 254 31.35 1.02 13.21
CA GLU A 254 30.42 2.13 13.42
C GLU A 254 30.54 2.72 14.84
N ASP A 255 30.71 1.87 15.86
CA ASP A 255 30.96 2.32 17.25
C ASP A 255 32.29 3.10 17.39
N LYS A 256 33.28 2.81 16.53
CA LYS A 256 34.54 3.56 16.41
C LYS A 256 34.41 4.85 15.58
N GLU A 257 33.18 5.26 15.24
CA GLU A 257 32.86 6.42 14.40
C GLU A 257 33.52 6.41 13.01
N GLN A 258 33.80 5.23 12.47
CA GLN A 258 34.41 5.13 11.15
C GLN A 258 33.37 5.44 10.06
N LYS A 259 33.46 6.64 9.48
CA LYS A 259 32.51 7.17 8.48
C LYS A 259 32.36 6.33 7.21
N SER A 260 33.39 5.54 6.86
CA SER A 260 33.43 4.72 5.66
C SER A 260 34.31 3.49 5.89
N TYR A 261 33.77 2.32 5.57
CA TYR A 261 34.49 1.07 5.65
C TYR A 261 34.10 0.17 4.46
N ASN A 262 35.01 -0.70 4.06
CA ASN A 262 34.87 -1.64 2.95
C ASN A 262 35.22 -3.06 3.42
N PHE A 263 35.12 -4.06 2.53
CA PHE A 263 35.40 -5.45 2.86
C PHE A 263 36.80 -5.64 3.49
N ASN A 264 37.81 -4.94 2.96
CA ASN A 264 39.18 -5.02 3.48
C ASN A 264 39.30 -4.49 4.91
N THR A 265 38.61 -3.39 5.23
CA THR A 265 38.55 -2.85 6.61
C THR A 265 37.83 -3.82 7.54
N ILE A 266 36.72 -4.41 7.09
CA ILE A 266 35.96 -5.41 7.86
C ILE A 266 36.85 -6.62 8.16
N MET A 267 37.61 -7.10 7.17
CA MET A 267 38.50 -8.25 7.33
C MET A 267 39.67 -7.96 8.30
N LYS A 268 40.15 -6.71 8.37
CA LYS A 268 41.14 -6.29 9.38
C LYS A 268 40.57 -6.35 10.79
N GLU A 269 39.34 -5.86 10.98
CA GLU A 269 38.65 -5.95 12.28
C GLU A 269 38.38 -7.43 12.65
N TYR A 270 37.92 -8.24 11.71
CA TYR A 270 37.70 -9.67 11.91
C TYR A 270 38.96 -10.39 12.39
N LYS A 271 40.12 -10.13 11.75
CA LYS A 271 41.41 -10.67 12.20
C LYS A 271 41.77 -10.18 13.61
N SER A 272 41.57 -8.91 13.89
CA SER A 272 41.83 -8.35 15.24
C SER A 272 40.98 -9.01 16.32
N ILE A 273 39.73 -9.37 16.03
CA ILE A 273 38.84 -10.08 16.96
C ILE A 273 39.34 -11.51 17.15
N GLN A 274 39.68 -12.20 16.06
CA GLN A 274 40.18 -13.57 16.10
C GLN A 274 41.49 -13.69 16.89
N ASP A 275 42.40 -12.73 16.73
CA ASP A 275 43.67 -12.71 17.46
C ASP A 275 43.47 -12.40 18.96
N ALA A 276 42.51 -11.53 19.29
CA ALA A 276 42.21 -11.16 20.67
C ALA A 276 41.50 -12.27 21.46
N TYR A 277 40.54 -12.97 20.85
CA TYR A 277 39.68 -13.94 21.52
C TYR A 277 40.04 -15.41 21.21
N LYS A 278 40.99 -15.65 20.30
CA LYS A 278 41.44 -17.00 19.88
C LYS A 278 40.27 -17.95 19.57
N THR A 279 39.30 -17.46 18.80
CA THR A 279 38.15 -18.25 18.37
C THR A 279 38.61 -19.47 17.55
N SER A 280 37.91 -20.60 17.72
CA SER A 280 38.19 -21.86 17.00
C SER A 280 38.01 -21.74 15.49
N ASP A 281 37.14 -20.83 15.07
CA ASP A 281 36.64 -20.80 13.71
C ASP A 281 37.45 -19.83 12.86
N LYS A 282 38.41 -20.39 12.09
CA LYS A 282 39.20 -19.64 11.11
C LYS A 282 38.67 -19.82 9.70
N TYR A 283 38.02 -18.79 9.16
CA TYR A 283 37.53 -18.79 7.79
C TYR A 283 38.54 -18.11 6.85
N ALA A 284 38.71 -18.67 5.65
CA ALA A 284 39.53 -18.07 4.61
C ALA A 284 38.88 -16.79 4.05
N THR A 285 39.67 -15.83 3.59
CA THR A 285 39.18 -14.54 3.05
C THR A 285 38.16 -14.73 1.93
N THR A 286 38.32 -15.75 1.08
CA THR A 286 37.37 -16.06 -0.01
C THR A 286 36.00 -16.51 0.51
N VAL A 287 35.95 -17.19 1.65
CA VAL A 287 34.70 -17.60 2.31
C VAL A 287 34.06 -16.40 2.99
N CYS A 288 34.85 -15.56 3.66
CA CYS A 288 34.37 -14.29 4.21
C CYS A 288 33.81 -13.37 3.12
N PHE A 289 34.43 -13.36 1.94
CA PHE A 289 33.95 -12.59 0.80
C PHE A 289 32.60 -13.09 0.28
N ARG A 290 32.41 -14.41 0.18
CA ARG A 290 31.10 -14.99 -0.16
C ARG A 290 30.02 -14.68 0.88
N ALA A 291 30.35 -14.74 2.16
CA ALA A 291 29.44 -14.34 3.23
C ALA A 291 29.07 -12.85 3.16
N PHE A 292 30.04 -12.00 2.80
CA PHE A 292 29.81 -10.58 2.54
C PHE A 292 28.88 -10.34 1.34
N GLU A 293 29.06 -11.08 0.23
CA GLU A 293 28.16 -11.03 -0.92
C GLU A 293 26.73 -11.47 -0.54
N HIS A 294 26.59 -12.54 0.24
CA HIS A 294 25.28 -13.00 0.69
C HIS A 294 24.59 -12.01 1.62
N LEU A 295 25.33 -11.27 2.46
CA LEU A 295 24.77 -10.18 3.26
C LEU A 295 24.27 -9.00 2.39
N LEU A 296 24.91 -8.73 1.25
CA LEU A 296 24.43 -7.75 0.27
C LEU A 296 23.15 -8.25 -0.40
N ASP A 297 23.10 -9.53 -0.80
CA ASP A 297 21.93 -10.14 -1.43
C ASP A 297 20.72 -10.16 -0.50
N ARG A 298 20.93 -10.31 0.81
CA ARG A 298 19.89 -10.23 1.85
C ARG A 298 19.49 -8.80 2.24
N GLU A 299 20.08 -7.78 1.61
CA GLU A 299 19.87 -6.35 1.91
C GLU A 299 20.07 -5.99 3.40
N LEU A 300 20.92 -6.75 4.11
CA LEU A 300 21.33 -6.41 5.48
C LEU A 300 22.43 -5.34 5.48
N ILE A 301 23.17 -5.26 4.37
CA ILE A 301 24.19 -4.27 4.10
C ILE A 301 23.97 -3.70 2.69
N THR A 302 24.36 -2.45 2.46
CA THR A 302 24.26 -1.83 1.13
C THR A 302 25.49 -1.01 0.82
N PHE A 303 25.76 -0.77 -0.46
CA PHE A 303 26.83 0.13 -0.87
C PHE A 303 26.44 1.58 -0.55
N ALA A 304 27.37 2.33 0.05
CA ALA A 304 27.16 3.74 0.32
C ALA A 304 27.08 4.58 -0.98
N ASP A 305 27.67 4.07 -2.07
CA ASP A 305 27.70 4.74 -3.37
C ASP A 305 26.72 4.13 -4.38
N THR A 306 25.85 4.96 -4.96
CA THR A 306 24.93 4.59 -6.05
C THR A 306 25.60 4.48 -7.43
N LYS A 307 26.84 4.96 -7.61
CA LYS A 307 27.50 5.13 -8.92
C LYS A 307 28.69 4.18 -9.19
N GLY A 308 29.03 3.29 -8.26
CA GLY A 308 30.27 2.50 -8.28
C GLY A 308 30.26 1.24 -9.16
N ARG A 309 29.70 1.26 -10.38
CA ARG A 309 29.63 0.05 -11.24
C ARG A 309 31.00 -0.47 -11.73
N ASN A 310 32.06 0.35 -11.68
CA ASN A 310 33.40 0.01 -12.19
C ASN A 310 34.46 -0.28 -11.12
N VAL A 311 34.09 -0.26 -9.82
CA VAL A 311 35.02 -0.54 -8.72
C VAL A 311 34.78 -1.96 -8.23
N ALA A 312 35.85 -2.75 -8.08
CA ALA A 312 35.74 -4.10 -7.52
C ALA A 312 35.07 -4.05 -6.13
N LEU A 313 34.16 -5.00 -5.88
CA LEU A 313 33.24 -4.99 -4.74
C LEU A 313 33.97 -4.85 -3.40
N GLU A 314 35.17 -5.44 -3.28
CA GLU A 314 36.01 -5.41 -2.07
C GLU A 314 36.39 -4.00 -1.59
N TYR A 315 36.47 -3.03 -2.51
CA TYR A 315 36.91 -1.67 -2.20
C TYR A 315 35.75 -0.68 -2.06
N ARG A 316 34.54 -1.09 -2.43
CA ARG A 316 33.38 -0.20 -2.36
C ARG A 316 32.99 0.04 -0.90
N PRO A 317 32.69 1.29 -0.53
CA PRO A 317 32.22 1.60 0.80
C PRO A 317 30.82 0.98 1.00
N VAL A 318 30.62 0.39 2.18
CA VAL A 318 29.38 -0.26 2.60
C VAL A 318 28.83 0.38 3.86
N LYS A 319 27.53 0.21 4.06
CA LYS A 319 26.77 0.68 5.22
C LYS A 319 25.87 -0.43 5.73
N LEU A 320 25.76 -0.55 7.05
CA LEU A 320 24.83 -1.45 7.71
C LEU A 320 23.39 -0.90 7.63
N LEU A 321 22.43 -1.76 7.29
CA LEU A 321 20.99 -1.40 7.21
C LEU A 321 20.19 -1.85 8.45
N ILE A 322 20.90 -2.32 9.46
CA ILE A 322 20.39 -2.83 10.74
C ILE A 322 20.92 -1.92 11.85
N SER A 323 20.10 -1.64 12.85
CA SER A 323 20.53 -0.91 14.05
C SER A 323 21.30 -1.81 15.02
N SER A 324 22.18 -1.22 15.83
CA SER A 324 22.91 -1.95 16.88
C SER A 324 21.97 -2.64 17.87
N ARG A 325 20.76 -2.11 18.09
CA ARG A 325 19.73 -2.70 18.95
C ARG A 325 19.15 -3.98 18.35
N GLU A 326 18.79 -3.95 17.07
CA GLU A 326 18.29 -5.11 16.33
C GLU A 326 19.34 -6.22 16.27
N LEU A 327 20.60 -5.87 16.00
CA LEU A 327 21.70 -6.84 16.00
C LEU A 327 21.87 -7.47 17.40
N ALA A 328 21.89 -6.66 18.46
CA ALA A 328 22.02 -7.17 19.83
C ALA A 328 20.83 -8.04 20.26
N GLN A 329 19.62 -7.71 19.83
CA GLN A 329 18.42 -8.51 20.08
C GLN A 329 18.48 -9.84 19.34
N SER A 330 18.89 -9.83 18.07
CA SER A 330 19.07 -11.07 17.28
C SER A 330 20.11 -11.99 17.93
N LEU A 331 21.27 -11.45 18.31
CA LEU A 331 22.34 -12.25 18.94
C LEU A 331 21.89 -12.94 20.24
N LYS A 332 20.96 -12.33 21.00
CA LYS A 332 20.37 -12.94 22.21
C LYS A 332 19.37 -14.04 21.91
N LEU A 333 18.64 -13.92 20.80
CA LEU A 333 17.63 -14.90 20.37
C LEU A 333 18.26 -16.08 19.62
N ASN A 334 19.42 -15.86 19.02
CA ASN A 334 20.03 -16.84 18.14
C ASN A 334 20.75 -17.94 18.94
N THR A 335 20.18 -19.16 18.86
CA THR A 335 20.68 -20.35 19.56
C THR A 335 22.00 -20.88 19.01
N THR A 336 22.40 -20.47 17.80
CA THR A 336 23.64 -20.93 17.15
C THR A 336 24.84 -20.02 17.39
N CYS A 337 24.67 -18.91 18.13
CA CYS A 337 25.78 -18.04 18.50
C CYS A 337 26.74 -18.78 19.44
N PRO A 338 28.04 -18.91 19.09
CA PRO A 338 29.03 -19.45 20.01
C PRO A 338 29.16 -18.52 21.23
N VAL A 339 29.24 -19.12 22.42
CA VAL A 339 29.28 -18.44 23.73
C VAL A 339 30.58 -17.69 23.95
#